data_AF-A0A851BDJ6-F1
#
_entry.id   AF-A0A851BDJ6-F1
#
_cell.length_a   1.000
_cell.length_b   1.000
_cell.length_c   1.000
_cell.angle_alpha   90.00
_cell.angle_beta   90.00
_cell.angle_gamma   90.00
#
_symmetry.space_group_name_H-M   'P 1'
#
loop_
_entity.id
_entity.type
_entity.pdbx_description
1 polymer ?
#
loop_
_entity_poly.entity_id
_entity_poly.type
_entity_poly.pdbx_seq_one_letter_code
_entity_poly.pdbx_strand_id
1 'polypeptide(L)'
;QQPQAPGSLLRPSQGHFQELVLTEDEKKLLAKEGVTLPTQLPLTKYEERVLKKIRRKIRNKQSAQESRKKKKEYIDGLESRMSACTAQNQELQRKVLHLEKQNSSLLEQLKKLQAMVVQSSNKAAQTGTCVAV
;
A
#
# COMPACT_ATOMS: atom_id res chain seq x y z
N GLN A 1 40.35 52.57 0.78
CA GLN A 1 39.21 51.75 1.22
C GLN A 1 39.72 50.39 1.64
N GLN A 2 39.84 50.15 2.95
CA GLN A 2 39.98 48.82 3.56
C GLN A 2 38.55 48.27 3.83
N PRO A 3 38.34 47.01 4.29
CA PRO A 3 39.32 45.93 4.58
C PRO A 3 38.92 44.55 3.97
N GLN A 4 39.85 43.66 3.61
CA GLN A 4 40.52 42.64 4.44
C GLN A 4 39.59 41.76 5.30
N ALA A 5 39.49 40.49 4.90
CA ALA A 5 39.00 39.40 5.73
C ALA A 5 39.99 39.08 6.87
N PRO A 6 39.52 38.78 8.08
CA PRO A 6 40.31 38.04 9.04
C PRO A 6 39.82 36.59 9.12
N GLY A 7 40.76 35.67 8.93
CA GLY A 7 40.59 34.26 9.26
C GLY A 7 40.06 34.09 10.68
N SER A 8 39.19 33.11 10.85
CA SER A 8 38.72 32.67 12.17
C SER A 8 39.86 31.98 12.90
N LEU A 9 40.66 32.82 13.57
CA LEU A 9 41.63 32.40 14.57
C LEU A 9 40.88 31.60 15.66
N LEU A 10 41.39 30.39 15.89
CA LEU A 10 41.12 29.58 17.07
C LEU A 10 41.21 30.47 18.32
N ARG A 11 40.08 30.78 18.94
CA ARG A 11 40.03 31.45 20.23
C ARG A 11 39.96 30.37 21.32
N PRO A 12 40.97 30.25 22.20
CA PRO A 12 40.82 29.45 23.41
C PRO A 12 40.00 30.27 24.40
N SER A 13 38.68 30.17 24.30
CA SER A 13 37.75 30.87 25.19
C SER A 13 37.35 29.97 26.35
N GLN A 14 38.01 30.19 27.48
CA GLN A 14 37.48 30.16 28.85
C GLN A 14 36.08 29.52 29.02
N GLY A 15 36.05 28.33 29.64
CA GLY A 15 35.01 27.85 30.58
C GLY A 15 33.54 28.20 30.38
N HIS A 16 33.03 28.26 29.15
CA HIS A 16 31.59 28.40 28.92
C HIS A 16 30.90 27.05 29.17
N PHE A 17 30.40 26.86 30.39
CA PHE A 17 29.46 25.81 30.74
C PHE A 17 28.16 26.00 29.93
N GLN A 18 28.03 25.31 28.80
CA GLN A 18 26.78 25.23 28.05
C GLN A 18 25.88 24.16 28.66
N GLU A 19 24.60 24.45 28.83
CA GLU A 19 23.63 23.51 29.38
C GLU A 19 23.35 22.38 28.38
N LEU A 20 23.44 21.13 28.84
CA LEU A 20 23.09 19.95 28.08
C LEU A 20 21.56 19.82 28.00
N VAL A 21 20.97 20.29 26.91
CA VAL A 21 19.54 20.13 26.65
C VAL A 21 19.27 18.72 26.09
N LEU A 22 18.59 17.90 26.89
CA LEU A 22 18.13 16.55 26.51
C LEU A 22 16.63 16.56 26.25
N THR A 23 16.20 15.91 25.17
CA THR A 23 14.79 15.63 24.88
C THR A 23 14.21 14.65 25.91
N GLU A 24 12.88 14.63 26.08
CA GLU A 24 12.24 13.71 27.02
C GLU A 24 12.61 12.24 26.78
N ASP A 25 12.70 11.84 25.51
CA ASP A 25 13.05 10.47 25.14
C ASP A 25 14.50 10.12 25.50
N GLU A 26 15.43 11.09 25.37
CA GLU A 26 16.81 10.92 25.82
C GLU A 26 16.87 10.79 27.35
N LYS A 27 16.16 11.65 28.10
CA LYS A 27 16.10 11.57 29.57
C LYS A 27 15.50 10.25 30.04
N LYS A 28 14.38 9.81 29.43
CA LYS A 28 13.73 8.53 29.72
C LYS A 28 14.64 7.34 29.44
N LEU A 29 15.38 7.36 28.31
CA LEU A 29 16.26 6.24 27.97
C LEU A 29 17.54 6.22 28.82
N LEU A 30 18.08 7.38 29.19
CA LEU A 30 19.19 7.51 30.12
C LEU A 30 18.83 6.99 31.51
N ALA A 31 17.65 7.37 32.04
CA ALA A 31 17.15 6.86 33.32
C ALA A 31 16.97 5.33 33.30
N LYS A 32 16.48 4.76 32.19
CA LYS A 32 16.36 3.30 32.02
C LYS A 32 17.70 2.56 32.01
N GLU A 33 18.76 3.20 31.54
CA GLU A 33 20.10 2.60 31.52
C GLU A 33 20.88 2.92 32.81
N GLY A 34 20.27 3.61 33.78
CA GLY A 34 20.87 3.97 35.06
C GLY A 34 21.97 5.02 34.95
N VAL A 35 22.02 5.78 33.85
CA VAL A 35 23.07 6.79 33.62
C VAL A 35 22.48 8.19 33.74
N THR A 36 23.00 8.97 34.68
CA THR A 36 22.72 10.40 34.81
C THR A 36 23.86 11.18 34.16
N LEU A 37 23.53 12.05 33.21
CA LEU A 37 24.51 12.96 32.61
C LEU A 37 24.49 14.31 33.35
N PRO A 38 25.65 14.94 33.57
CA PRO A 38 25.73 16.32 34.05
C PRO A 38 24.94 17.26 33.16
N THR A 39 24.25 18.22 33.78
CA THR A 39 23.46 19.24 33.07
C THR A 39 24.33 20.30 32.40
N GLN A 40 25.63 20.35 32.68
CA GLN A 40 26.56 21.34 32.13
C GLN A 40 27.74 20.68 31.41
N LEU A 41 28.08 21.24 30.26
CA LEU A 41 29.27 20.89 29.47
C LEU A 41 30.53 21.48 30.12
N PRO A 42 31.72 20.87 29.93
CA PRO A 42 32.01 19.74 29.05
C PRO A 42 31.68 18.39 29.68
N LEU A 43 31.14 17.47 28.87
CA LEU A 43 30.98 16.07 29.24
C LEU A 43 32.35 15.36 29.18
N THR A 44 32.55 14.38 30.04
CA THR A 44 33.67 13.44 29.95
C THR A 44 33.55 12.60 28.67
N LYS A 45 34.67 12.07 28.17
CA LYS A 45 34.69 11.14 27.01
C LYS A 45 33.79 9.92 27.18
N TYR A 46 33.47 9.54 28.43
CA TYR A 46 32.54 8.45 28.73
C TYR A 46 31.09 8.89 28.52
N GLU A 47 30.72 10.03 29.08
CA GLU A 47 29.38 10.61 28.99
C GLU A 47 28.97 10.94 27.55
N GLU A 48 29.90 11.49 26.74
CA GLU A 48 29.68 11.70 25.31
C GLU A 48 29.39 10.39 24.57
N ARG A 49 30.11 9.32 24.91
CA ARG A 49 29.91 7.98 24.33
C ARG A 49 28.53 7.43 24.70
N VAL A 50 28.08 7.61 25.94
CA VAL A 50 26.74 7.20 26.39
C VAL A 50 25.68 8.00 25.65
N LEU A 51 25.76 9.32 25.61
CA LEU A 51 24.79 10.17 24.93
C LEU A 51 24.67 9.82 23.44
N LYS A 52 25.80 9.58 22.76
CA LYS A 52 25.82 9.12 21.36
C LYS A 52 25.11 7.78 21.18
N LYS A 53 25.29 6.84 22.11
CA LYS A 53 24.62 5.54 22.11
C LYS A 53 23.11 5.69 22.30
N ILE A 54 22.67 6.53 23.23
CA ILE A 54 21.26 6.84 23.48
C ILE A 54 20.60 7.46 22.24
N ARG A 55 21.20 8.50 21.67
CA ARG A 55 20.74 9.13 20.42
C ARG A 55 20.64 8.13 19.27
N ARG A 56 21.62 7.22 19.15
CA ARG A 56 21.60 6.15 18.15
C ARG A 56 20.46 5.14 18.41
N LYS A 57 20.22 4.75 19.66
CA LYS A 57 19.10 3.85 20.04
C LYS A 57 17.76 4.47 19.68
N ILE A 58 17.55 5.76 19.94
CA ILE A 58 16.32 6.48 19.60
C ILE A 58 16.07 6.49 18.09
N ARG A 59 17.07 6.90 17.28
CA ARG A 59 16.92 6.89 15.81
C ARG A 59 16.67 5.49 15.25
N ASN A 60 17.33 4.46 15.79
CA ASN A 60 17.10 3.08 15.36
C ASN A 60 15.67 2.64 15.68
N LYS A 61 15.17 2.94 16.89
CA LYS A 61 13.78 2.65 17.27
C LYS A 61 12.78 3.26 16.29
N GLN A 62 12.95 4.55 15.96
CA GLN A 62 12.09 5.25 14.99
C GLN A 62 12.17 4.60 13.60
N SER A 63 13.39 4.36 13.09
CA SER A 63 13.58 3.75 11.78
C SER A 63 12.99 2.33 11.68
N ALA A 64 13.15 1.51 12.73
CA ALA A 64 12.56 0.19 12.80
C ALA A 64 11.02 0.24 12.85
N GLN A 65 10.44 1.23 13.54
CA GLN A 65 8.99 1.43 13.58
C GLN A 65 8.44 1.85 12.21
N GLU A 66 9.06 2.84 11.55
CA GLU A 66 8.67 3.27 10.21
C GLU A 66 8.80 2.14 9.18
N SER A 67 9.87 1.34 9.28
CA SER A 67 10.04 0.15 8.42
C SER A 67 8.91 -0.86 8.61
N ARG A 68 8.53 -1.15 9.87
CA ARG A 68 7.39 -2.04 10.17
C ARG A 68 6.08 -1.46 9.67
N LYS A 69 5.85 -0.15 9.85
CA LYS A 69 4.66 0.54 9.36
C LYS A 69 4.53 0.44 7.84
N LYS A 70 5.60 0.75 7.11
CA LYS A 70 5.63 0.65 5.65
C LYS A 70 5.39 -0.78 5.15
N LYS A 71 5.97 -1.78 5.84
CA LYS A 71 5.72 -3.19 5.51
C LYS A 71 4.26 -3.56 5.73
N LYS A 72 3.65 -3.12 6.84
CA LYS A 72 2.23 -3.34 7.12
C LYS A 72 1.36 -2.72 6.03
N GLU A 73 1.54 -1.43 5.74
CA GLU A 73 0.77 -0.72 4.70
C GLU A 73 0.89 -1.38 3.32
N TYR A 74 2.07 -1.89 2.99
CA TYR A 74 2.27 -2.65 1.75
C TYR A 74 1.46 -3.95 1.73
N ILE A 75 1.49 -4.73 2.81
CA ILE A 75 0.72 -5.98 2.92
C ILE A 75 -0.78 -5.68 2.88
N ASP A 76 -1.25 -4.74 3.70
CA ASP A 76 -2.65 -4.31 3.73
C ASP A 76 -3.12 -3.84 2.33
N GLY A 77 -2.26 -3.13 1.60
CA GLY A 77 -2.52 -2.71 0.22
C GLY A 77 -2.59 -3.87 -0.78
N LEU A 78 -1.74 -4.90 -0.63
CA LEU A 78 -1.81 -6.12 -1.44
C LEU A 78 -3.09 -6.91 -1.16
N GLU A 79 -3.45 -7.09 0.10
CA GLU A 79 -4.67 -7.79 0.53
C GLU A 79 -5.91 -7.07 0.00
N SER A 80 -5.96 -5.74 0.10
CA SER A 80 -7.04 -4.92 -0.45
C SER A 80 -7.19 -5.09 -1.97
N ARG A 81 -6.08 -5.03 -2.71
CA ARG A 81 -6.08 -5.25 -4.17
C ARG A 81 -6.53 -6.65 -4.55
N MET A 82 -6.06 -7.67 -3.81
CA MET A 82 -6.47 -9.06 -4.03
C MET A 82 -7.97 -9.21 -3.81
N SER A 83 -8.50 -8.69 -2.70
CA SER A 83 -9.93 -8.70 -2.39
C SER A 83 -10.77 -8.03 -3.49
N ALA A 84 -10.38 -6.83 -3.93
CA ALA A 84 -11.07 -6.13 -5.01
C ALA A 84 -11.06 -6.91 -6.33
N CYS A 85 -9.90 -7.47 -6.70
CA CYS A 85 -9.77 -8.29 -7.90
C CYS A 85 -10.64 -9.56 -7.81
N THR A 86 -10.66 -10.23 -6.65
CA THR A 86 -11.49 -11.40 -6.42
C THR A 86 -12.99 -11.06 -6.52
N ALA A 87 -13.43 -9.95 -5.92
CA ALA A 87 -14.81 -9.49 -6.01
C ALA A 87 -15.23 -9.20 -7.46
N GLN A 88 -14.39 -8.48 -8.21
CA GLN A 88 -14.64 -8.20 -9.62
C GLN A 88 -14.68 -9.49 -10.46
N ASN A 89 -13.78 -10.43 -10.21
CA ASN A 89 -13.75 -11.70 -10.94
C ASN A 89 -15.03 -12.52 -10.68
N GLN A 90 -15.51 -12.56 -9.43
CA GLN A 90 -16.78 -13.22 -9.12
C GLN A 90 -17.98 -12.56 -9.83
N GLU A 91 -18.00 -11.23 -9.92
CA GLU A 91 -19.05 -10.52 -10.64
C GLU A 91 -19.01 -10.82 -12.15
N LEU A 92 -17.83 -10.83 -12.75
CA LEU A 92 -17.65 -11.20 -14.15
C LEU A 92 -18.10 -12.65 -14.41
N GLN A 93 -17.74 -13.59 -13.53
CA GLN A 93 -18.19 -14.98 -13.63
C GLN A 93 -19.72 -15.10 -13.56
N ARG A 94 -20.37 -14.37 -12.64
CA ARG A 94 -21.84 -14.33 -12.57
C ARG A 94 -22.45 -13.78 -13.86
N LYS A 95 -21.85 -12.74 -14.44
CA LYS A 95 -22.33 -12.15 -15.70
C LYS A 95 -22.17 -13.10 -16.88
N VAL A 96 -21.04 -13.80 -16.97
CA VAL A 96 -20.81 -14.82 -18.01
C VAL A 96 -21.86 -15.92 -17.91
N LEU A 97 -22.08 -16.49 -16.72
CA LEU A 97 -23.07 -17.54 -16.51
C LEU A 97 -24.49 -17.08 -16.88
N HIS A 98 -24.83 -15.83 -16.53
CA HIS A 98 -26.12 -15.25 -16.91
C HIS A 98 -26.28 -15.15 -18.43
N LEU A 99 -25.26 -14.63 -19.13
CA LEU A 99 -25.27 -14.49 -20.59
C LEU A 99 -25.31 -15.85 -21.30
N GLU A 100 -24.57 -16.84 -20.81
CA GLU A 100 -24.59 -18.22 -21.33
C GLU A 100 -26.00 -18.83 -21.24
N LYS A 101 -26.68 -18.63 -20.11
CA LYS A 101 -28.07 -19.08 -19.91
C LYS A 101 -29.04 -18.37 -20.87
N GLN A 102 -28.91 -17.05 -21.03
CA GLN A 102 -29.72 -16.29 -21.97
C GLN A 102 -29.49 -16.74 -23.41
N ASN A 103 -28.24 -16.91 -23.82
CA ASN A 103 -27.88 -17.36 -25.16
C ASN A 103 -28.43 -18.76 -25.44
N SER A 104 -28.32 -19.68 -24.48
CA SER A 104 -28.91 -21.03 -24.58
C SER A 104 -30.42 -20.98 -24.79
N SER A 105 -31.14 -20.14 -24.04
CA SER A 105 -32.59 -19.95 -24.20
C SER A 105 -32.94 -19.36 -25.58
N LEU A 106 -32.20 -18.37 -26.05
CA LEU A 106 -32.43 -17.76 -27.36
C LEU A 106 -32.19 -18.75 -28.50
N LEU A 107 -31.12 -19.55 -28.42
CA LEU A 107 -30.83 -20.61 -29.38
C LEU A 107 -31.93 -21.66 -29.41
N GLU A 108 -32.50 -22.03 -28.26
CA GLU A 108 -33.63 -22.97 -28.20
C GLU A 108 -34.88 -22.39 -28.89
N GLN A 109 -35.19 -21.11 -28.64
CA GLN A 109 -36.29 -20.41 -29.31
C GLN A 109 -36.09 -20.33 -30.82
N LEU A 110 -34.88 -19.99 -31.27
CA LEU A 110 -34.54 -19.97 -32.70
C LEU A 110 -34.72 -21.33 -33.35
N LYS A 111 -34.28 -22.42 -32.70
CA LYS A 111 -34.48 -23.79 -33.20
C LYS A 111 -35.96 -24.14 -33.32
N LYS A 112 -36.79 -23.76 -32.34
CA LYS A 112 -38.25 -23.96 -32.38
C LYS A 112 -38.90 -23.19 -33.55
N LEU A 113 -38.52 -21.93 -33.72
CA LEU A 113 -39.01 -21.10 -34.83
C LEU A 113 -38.59 -21.66 -36.19
N GLN A 114 -37.34 -22.07 -36.34
CA GLN A 114 -36.83 -22.68 -37.57
C GLN A 114 -37.60 -23.96 -37.92
N ALA A 115 -37.88 -24.82 -36.93
CA ALA A 115 -38.67 -26.03 -37.13
C ALA A 115 -40.11 -25.71 -37.61
N MET A 116 -40.77 -24.71 -37.03
CA MET A 116 -42.12 -24.29 -37.46
C MET A 116 -42.13 -23.74 -38.89
N VAL A 117 -41.13 -22.95 -39.27
CA VAL A 117 -41.00 -22.41 -40.64
C VAL A 117 -40.83 -23.56 -41.63
N VAL A 118 -39.90 -24.50 -41.39
CA VAL A 118 -39.67 -25.67 -42.26
C VAL A 118 -40.93 -26.53 -42.39
N GLN A 119 -41.64 -26.78 -41.29
CA GLN A 119 -42.90 -27.54 -41.32
C GLN A 119 -44.00 -26.82 -42.13
N SER A 120 -44.07 -25.49 -42.05
CA SER A 120 -45.05 -24.69 -42.80
C SER A 120 -44.77 -24.69 -44.30
N SER A 121 -43.49 -24.59 -44.69
CA SER A 121 -43.05 -24.69 -46.09
C SER A 121 -43.42 -26.04 -46.71
N ASN A 122 -43.29 -27.14 -45.94
CA ASN A 122 -43.57 -28.49 -46.42
C ASN A 122 -45.07 -28.77 -46.60
N LYS A 123 -45.96 -28.12 -45.82
CA LYS A 123 -47.42 -28.27 -45.97
C LYS A 123 -47.98 -27.57 -47.20
N ALA A 124 -47.38 -26.45 -47.64
CA ALA A 124 -47.81 -25.72 -48.83
C ALA A 124 -47.56 -26.49 -50.15
N ALA A 125 -46.66 -27.48 -50.15
CA ALA A 125 -46.33 -28.28 -51.33
C ALA A 125 -47.24 -29.53 -51.53
N GLN A 126 -48.12 -29.87 -50.58
CA GLN A 126 -48.95 -31.10 -50.64
C GLN A 126 -50.38 -30.91 -51.19
N THR A 127 -50.79 -29.70 -51.58
CA THR A 127 -52.06 -29.49 -52.31
C THR A 127 -51.86 -29.58 -53.82
N GLY A 128 -51.51 -30.78 -54.29
CA GLY A 128 -51.59 -31.14 -55.71
C GLY A 128 -53.02 -31.51 -56.08
N THR A 129 -53.85 -30.52 -56.42
CA THR A 129 -55.17 -30.76 -57.02
C THR A 129 -54.99 -31.34 -58.42
N CYS A 130 -55.48 -32.56 -58.62
CA CYS A 130 -55.63 -33.16 -59.94
C CYS A 130 -56.78 -32.47 -60.70
N VAL A 131 -56.46 -31.83 -61.83
CA VAL A 131 -57.45 -31.45 -62.85
C VAL A 131 -57.25 -32.38 -64.03
N ALA A 132 -58.21 -33.28 -64.24
CA ALA A 132 -58.34 -34.05 -65.48
C ALA A 132 -59.42 -33.39 -66.34
N VAL A 133 -59.07 -32.98 -67.55
CA VAL A 133 -59.98 -32.67 -68.67
C VAL A 133 -59.42 -33.35 -69.91
#